data_AF-A0A440JX58-F1
#
_entry.id   AF-A0A440JX58-F1
#
_cell.length_a   1.000
_cell.length_b   1.000
_cell.length_c   1.000
_cell.angle_alpha   90.00
_cell.angle_beta   90.00
_cell.angle_gamma   90.00
#
_symmetry.space_group_name_H-M   'P 1'
#
loop_
_entity.id
_entity.type
_entity.pdbx_description
1 polymer ?
#
loop_
_entity_poly.entity_id
_entity_poly.type
_entity_poly.pdbx_seq_one_letter_code
_entity_poly.pdbx_strand_id
1 'polypeptide(L)' 'EFGRYASGDILEPLDNYIDMKSEDVQDFIAPVLRLYNKDGKQLALPHFAATQLLYYRADLFEKAGIKQ' A
#
# COMPACT_ATOMS: atom_id res chain seq x y z
N GLU A 1 -2.73 12.35 1.51
CA GLU A 1 -3.29 12.60 2.86
C GLU A 1 -2.66 11.82 4.02
N PHE A 2 -2.54 10.48 4.00
CA PHE A 2 -2.00 9.72 5.16
C PHE A 2 -0.71 10.30 5.74
N GLY A 3 0.34 10.48 4.91
CA GLY A 3 1.63 10.99 5.38
C GLY A 3 1.55 12.38 6.04
N ARG A 4 0.64 13.25 5.59
CA ARG A 4 0.46 14.58 6.21
C ARG A 4 -0.11 14.46 7.62
N TYR A 5 -1.11 13.60 7.81
CA TYR A 5 -1.72 13.39 9.13
C TYR A 5 -0.82 12.59 10.07
N ALA A 6 -0.13 11.58 9.55
CA ALA A 6 0.85 10.81 10.30
C ALA A 6 1.99 11.71 10.80
N SER A 7 2.51 12.62 9.98
CA SER A 7 3.54 13.58 10.40
C SER A 7 3.05 14.66 11.37
N GLY A 8 1.75 14.94 11.38
CA GLY A 8 1.14 15.88 12.33
C GLY A 8 0.80 15.27 13.69
N ASP A 9 1.07 13.98 13.89
CA ASP A 9 0.78 13.22 15.13
C ASP A 9 -0.69 13.33 15.59
N ILE A 10 -1.62 13.41 14.64
CA ILE A 10 -3.07 13.50 14.92
C ILE A 10 -3.82 12.17 14.75
N LEU A 11 -3.12 11.10 14.36
CA LEU A 11 -3.70 9.78 14.15
C LEU A 11 -3.49 8.91 15.39
N GLU A 12 -4.55 8.25 15.85
CA GLU A 12 -4.49 7.31 16.96
C GLU A 12 -3.82 5.99 16.51
N PRO A 13 -2.85 5.44 17.26
CA PRO A 13 -2.30 4.12 16.99
C PRO A 13 -3.33 3.01 17.14
N LEU A 14 -3.37 2.10 16.17
CA LEU A 14 -4.31 0.99 16.15
C LEU A 14 -3.87 -0.20 17.01
N ASP A 15 -2.61 -0.23 17.46
CA ASP A 15 -1.97 -1.36 18.15
C ASP A 15 -2.73 -1.83 19.41
N ASN A 16 -3.53 -0.98 20.04
CA ASN A 16 -4.37 -1.33 21.19
C ASN A 16 -5.73 -1.94 20.81
N TYR A 17 -6.13 -1.84 19.55
CA TYR A 17 -7.44 -2.26 19.04
C TYR A 17 -7.35 -3.50 18.15
N ILE A 18 -6.18 -3.81 17.61
CA ILE A 18 -5.95 -4.95 16.73
C ILE A 18 -4.78 -5.79 17.21
N ASP A 19 -4.87 -7.11 17.05
CA ASP A 19 -3.71 -7.97 17.21
C ASP A 19 -2.95 -8.02 15.89
N MET A 20 -1.78 -7.37 15.87
CA MET A 20 -0.90 -7.36 14.70
C MET A 20 -0.41 -8.76 14.30
N LYS A 21 -0.52 -9.77 15.17
CA LYS A 21 -0.16 -11.16 14.88
C LYS A 21 -1.35 -12.04 14.49
N SER A 22 -2.57 -11.50 14.50
CA SER A 22 -3.76 -12.24 14.08
C SER A 22 -3.67 -12.65 12.61
N GLU A 23 -4.32 -13.76 12.27
CA GLU A 23 -4.39 -14.24 10.89
C GLU A 23 -4.99 -13.19 9.94
N ASP A 24 -6.02 -12.47 10.40
CA ASP A 24 -6.66 -11.39 9.64
C ASP A 24 -5.68 -10.26 9.26
N VAL A 25 -4.79 -9.86 10.18
CA VAL A 25 -3.80 -8.80 9.90
C VAL A 25 -2.63 -9.34 9.07
N GLN A 26 -2.24 -10.60 9.28
CA GLN A 26 -1.15 -11.22 8.53
C GLN A 26 -1.53 -11.55 7.07
N ASP A 27 -2.82 -11.61 6.75
CA ASP A 27 -3.30 -11.83 5.37
C ASP A 27 -3.17 -10.59 4.46
N PHE A 28 -2.86 -9.42 5.01
CA PHE A 28 -2.52 -8.26 4.19
C PHE A 28 -1.21 -8.46 3.42
N ILE A 29 -1.13 -7.89 2.22
CA ILE A 29 0.12 -7.77 1.46
C ILE A 29 1.14 -6.98 2.31
N ALA A 30 2.16 -7.67 2.85
CA ALA A 30 3.03 -7.12 3.89
C ALA A 30 3.71 -5.77 3.51
N PRO A 31 4.22 -5.56 2.28
CA PRO A 31 4.71 -4.25 1.87
C PRO A 31 3.68 -3.13 1.98
N VAL A 32 2.41 -3.41 1.66
CA VAL A 32 1.32 -2.43 1.69
C VAL A 32 0.92 -2.11 3.12
N LEU A 33 0.85 -3.11 4.01
CA LEU A 33 0.59 -2.89 5.43
C LEU A 33 1.64 -1.98 6.08
N ARG A 34 2.92 -2.19 5.75
CA ARG A 34 4.04 -1.39 6.27
C ARG A 34 4.02 0.07 5.84
N LEU A 35 3.35 0.43 4.74
CA LEU A 35 3.21 1.84 4.32
C LEU A 35 2.48 2.70 5.35
N TYR A 36 1.69 2.06 6.21
CA TYR A 36 0.88 2.73 7.23
C TYR A 36 1.47 2.62 8.64
N ASN A 37 2.71 2.14 8.75
CA ASN A 37 3.46 2.12 9.99
C ASN A 37 4.35 3.37 10.09
N LYS A 38 4.31 4.07 11.22
CA LYS A 38 5.23 5.18 11.54
C LYS A 38 5.84 4.90 12.91
N ASP A 39 7.17 4.87 12.97
CA ASP A 39 7.93 4.68 14.22
C ASP A 39 7.49 3.46 15.05
N GLY A 40 7.16 2.36 14.35
CA GLY A 40 6.72 1.10 14.96
C GLY A 40 5.22 1.03 15.27
N LYS A 41 4.47 2.12 15.12
CA LYS A 41 3.01 2.17 15.39
C LYS A 41 2.20 2.01 14.11
N GLN A 42 1.17 1.17 14.14
CA GLN A 42 0.27 1.00 13.00
C GLN A 42 -0.82 2.08 13.06
N LEU A 43 -0.81 3.02 12.11
CA LEU A 43 -1.70 4.19 12.14
C LEU A 43 -2.92 4.08 11.22
N ALA A 44 -2.93 3.10 10.31
CA ALA A 44 -4.06 2.79 9.43
C ALA A 44 -3.94 1.35 8.89
N LEU A 45 -5.02 0.80 8.36
CA LEU A 45 -5.00 -0.47 7.62
C LEU A 45 -5.14 -0.22 6.11
N PRO A 46 -4.57 -1.08 5.25
CA PRO A 46 -4.77 -1.00 3.81
C PRO A 46 -6.25 -1.12 3.43
N HIS A 47 -6.77 -0.13 2.72
CA HIS A 47 -8.11 -0.19 2.12
C HIS A 47 -8.05 -0.34 0.59
N PHE A 48 -7.16 0.43 -0.04
CA PHE A 48 -6.92 0.40 -1.47
C PHE A 48 -5.43 0.58 -1.74
N ALA A 49 -4.88 -0.28 -2.59
CA ALA A 49 -3.50 -0.18 -3.07
C ALA A 49 -3.49 -0.43 -4.57
N ALA A 50 -2.67 0.33 -5.28
CA ALA A 50 -2.47 0.18 -6.71
C ALA A 50 -0.98 0.27 -7.03
N THR A 51 -0.54 -0.52 -8.01
CA THR A 51 0.78 -0.39 -8.61
C THR A 51 0.67 0.41 -9.90
N GLN A 52 1.74 1.08 -10.27
CA GLN A 52 1.82 1.70 -11.59
C GLN A 52 1.97 0.62 -12.64
N LEU A 53 1.18 0.73 -13.70
CA LEU A 53 1.22 -0.18 -14.84
C LEU A 53 1.53 0.62 -16.10
N LEU A 54 2.41 0.07 -16.95
CA LEU A 54 2.62 0.60 -18.29
C LEU A 54 1.52 0.07 -19.20
N TYR A 55 0.56 0.93 -19.53
CA TYR A 55 -0.40 0.67 -20.60
C TYR A 55 0.18 1.12 -21.92
N TYR A 56 0.09 0.27 -22.95
CA TYR A 56 0.59 0.60 -24.27
C TYR A 56 -0.31 0.02 -25.36
N ARG A 57 -0.17 0.55 -26.57
CA ARG A 57 -0.88 0.11 -27.77
C ARG A 57 -0.15 -1.05 -28.42
N ALA A 58 -0.63 -2.27 -28.17
CA ALA A 58 -0.03 -3.50 -28.69
C ALA A 58 0.14 -3.48 -30.23
N ASP A 59 -0.85 -2.95 -30.97
CA ASP A 59 -0.81 -2.87 -32.43
C ASP A 59 0.27 -1.91 -32.96
N LEU A 60 0.57 -0.84 -32.21
CA LEU A 60 1.65 0.08 -32.58
C LEU A 60 3.03 -0.52 -32.29
N PHE A 61 3.14 -1.31 -31.22
CA PHE A 61 4.38 -2.02 -30.89
C PHE A 61 4.71 -3.07 -31.96
N GLU A 62 3.70 -3.85 -32.40
CA GLU A 62 3.86 -4.83 -33.47
C GLU A 62 4.25 -4.15 -34.80
N LYS A 63 3.56 -3.07 -35.19
CA LYS A 63 3.91 -2.29 -36.41
C LYS A 63 5.34 -1.73 -36.37
N ALA A 64 5.82 -1.37 -35.18
CA ALA A 64 7.19 -0.89 -34.97
C ALA A 64 8.22 -2.03 -34.84
N GLY A 65 7.80 -3.30 -34.87
CA GLY A 65 8.66 -4.47 -34.68
C GLY A 65 9.17 -4.65 -33.24
N ILE A 66 8.56 -3.99 -32.25
CA ILE A 66 8.91 -4.09 -30.83
C ILE A 66 8.22 -5.32 -30.25
N LYS A 67 9.00 -6.27 -29.75
CA LYS A 67 8.49 -7.46 -29.06
C LYS A 67 8.20 -7.15 -27.59
N GLN A 68 7.07 -7.64 -27.11
CA GLN A 68 6.61 -7.54 -25.73
C GLN A 68 7.26 -8.62 -24.86
#